data_AF-A0A1Y3AWV6-F1
#
_entry.id   AF-A0A1Y3AWV6-F1
#
_cell.length_a   1.000
_cell.length_b   1.000
_cell.length_c   1.000
_cell.angle_alpha   90.00
_cell.angle_beta   90.00
_cell.angle_gamma   90.00
#
_symmetry.space_group_name_H-M   'P 1'
#
loop_
_entity.id
_entity.type
_entity.pdbx_description
1 polymer ?
#
loop_
_entity_poly.entity_id
_entity_poly.type
_entity_poly.pdbx_seq_one_letter_code
_entity_poly.pdbx_strand_id
1 'polypeptide(L)' 'MILLSELSRRRIRSINKLIRVGRSECVVVIRVDRDKGYIDLSKRRVSPEDIIRCEEKFANAKAVNIFYIL' A
#
# COMPACT_ATOMS: atom_id res chain seq x y z
N MET A 1 10.06 0.68 0.09
CA MET A 1 10.23 -0.09 1.34
C MET A 1 9.20 0.37 2.37
N ILE A 2 8.82 -0.45 3.34
CA ILE A 2 7.95 -0.04 4.46
C ILE A 2 8.70 -0.21 5.77
N LEU A 3 8.75 0.84 6.58
CA LEU A 3 9.34 0.81 7.92
C LEU A 3 8.39 0.11 8.89
N LEU A 4 8.92 -0.64 9.86
CA LEU A 4 8.10 -1.33 10.87
C LEU A 4 7.19 -0.37 11.65
N SER A 5 7.67 0.83 11.96
CA SER A 5 6.92 1.89 12.64
C SER A 5 5.74 2.44 11.81
N GLU A 6 5.73 2.18 10.50
CA GLU A 6 4.71 2.62 9.56
C GLU A 6 3.69 1.51 9.23
N LEU A 7 3.73 0.35 9.90
CA LEU A 7 2.77 -0.74 9.68
C LEU A 7 1.48 -0.63 10.51
N SER A 8 1.54 -0.12 11.74
CA SER A 8 0.40 -0.13 12.67
C SER A 8 0.43 1.07 13.62
N ARG A 9 -0.76 1.56 14.00
CA ARG A 9 -0.93 2.57 15.06
C ARG A 9 -0.77 1.98 16.46
N ARG A 10 -1.01 0.67 16.62
CA ARG A 10 -0.91 -0.07 17.89
C ARG A 10 0.35 -0.94 17.93
N ARG A 11 0.79 -1.33 19.13
CA ARG A 11 1.93 -2.24 19.33
C ARG A 11 1.76 -3.52 18.51
N ILE A 12 2.79 -3.85 17.75
CA ILE A 12 2.82 -5.05 16.90
C ILE A 12 3.18 -6.25 17.78
N ARG A 13 2.27 -7.24 17.84
CA ARG A 13 2.54 -8.53 18.49
C ARG A 13 3.04 -9.59 17.50
N SER A 14 2.56 -9.51 16.26
CA SER A 14 2.96 -10.41 15.17
C SER A 14 2.81 -9.69 13.83
N ILE A 15 3.88 -9.67 13.04
CA ILE A 15 3.91 -9.02 11.71
C ILE A 15 2.98 -9.77 10.74
N ASN A 16 2.97 -11.11 10.79
CA ASN A 16 2.16 -11.97 9.92
C ASN A 16 0.64 -11.80 10.10
N LYS A 17 0.21 -11.16 11.19
CA LYS A 17 -1.20 -10.78 11.39
C LYS A 17 -1.56 -9.48 10.67
N LEU A 18 -0.59 -8.58 10.48
CA LEU A 18 -0.79 -7.27 9.87
C LEU A 18 -0.56 -7.28 8.36
N ILE A 19 0.40 -8.07 7.89
CA ILE A 19 0.76 -8.21 6.48
C ILE A 19 1.15 -9.65 6.17
N ARG A 20 0.91 -10.11 4.95
CA ARG A 20 1.28 -11.44 4.47
C ARG A 20 1.74 -11.38 3.03
N VAL A 21 2.68 -12.26 2.69
CA VAL A 21 3.14 -12.43 1.30
C VAL A 21 1.95 -12.86 0.43
N GLY A 22 1.87 -12.30 -0.78
CA GLY A 22 0.80 -12.59 -1.75
C GLY A 22 -0.49 -11.78 -1.56
N ARG A 23 -0.57 -10.88 -0.57
CA ARG A 23 -1.70 -9.97 -0.39
C ARG A 23 -1.38 -8.55 -0.85
N SER A 24 -2.35 -7.92 -1.50
CA SER A 24 -2.31 -6.50 -1.82
C SER A 24 -2.90 -5.70 -0.67
N GLU A 25 -2.28 -4.58 -0.33
CA GLU A 25 -2.65 -3.73 0.80
C GLU A 25 -2.64 -2.27 0.36
N CYS A 26 -3.66 -1.52 0.73
CA CYS A 26 -3.71 -0.08 0.51
C CYS A 26 -2.68 0.61 1.43
N VAL A 27 -1.78 1.40 0.85
CA VAL A 27 -0.70 2.12 1.55
C VAL A 27 -0.53 3.50 0.93
N VAL A 28 -0.02 4.46 1.71
CA VAL A 28 0.34 5.79 1.21
C VAL A 28 1.85 5.90 1.00
N VAL A 29 2.24 6.70 0.02
CA VAL A 29 3.64 7.08 -0.21
C VAL A 29 4.03 8.17 0.79
N ILE A 30 5.15 8.00 1.48
CA ILE A 30 5.68 8.98 2.45
C ILE A 30 6.96 9.66 1.99
N ARG A 31 7.76 9.01 1.15
CA ARG A 31 8.99 9.58 0.59
C ARG A 31 9.27 8.95 -0.76
N VAL A 32 9.82 9.75 -1.67
CA VAL A 32 10.31 9.32 -2.97
C VAL A 32 11.74 9.82 -3.12
N ASP A 33 12.67 8.89 -3.27
CA ASP A 33 14.07 9.14 -3.59
C ASP A 33 14.27 8.81 -5.07
N ARG A 34 14.30 9.85 -5.91
CA ARG A 34 14.31 9.69 -7.37
C ARG A 34 15.66 9.20 -7.89
N ASP A 35 16.75 9.64 -7.26
CA ASP A 35 18.10 9.29 -7.69
C ASP A 35 18.41 7.82 -7.42
N LYS A 36 17.91 7.30 -6.29
CA LYS A 36 18.08 5.89 -5.91
C LYS A 36 16.93 4.99 -6.36
N GLY A 37 15.84 5.57 -6.87
CA GLY A 37 14.62 4.84 -7.24
C GLY A 37 13.86 4.22 -6.08
N TYR A 38 14.05 4.72 -4.85
CA TYR A 38 13.36 4.22 -3.67
C TYR A 38 12.07 4.96 -3.38
N ILE A 39 11.05 4.21 -2.95
CA ILE A 39 9.77 4.76 -2.49
C ILE A 39 9.51 4.19 -1.10
N ASP A 40 9.35 5.06 -0.11
CA ASP A 40 8.95 4.64 1.23
C ASP A 40 7.43 4.73 1.38
N LEU A 41 6.87 3.72 2.04
CA LEU A 41 5.42 3.49 2.15
C LEU A 41 4.96 3.46 3.61
N SER A 42 3.67 3.74 3.84
CA SER A 42 3.03 3.64 5.16
C SER A 42 1.62 3.06 5.07
N LYS A 43 1.36 2.03 5.87
CA LYS A 43 0.00 1.49 6.13
C LYS A 43 -0.66 2.20 7.29
N ARG A 44 0.13 2.62 8.29
CA ARG A 44 -0.31 3.30 9.52
C ARG A 44 -1.10 4.58 9.25
N ARG A 45 -0.72 5.31 8.20
CA ARG A 45 -1.27 6.64 7.87
C ARG A 45 -2.51 6.59 6.99
N VAL A 46 -2.89 5.41 6.48
CA VAL A 46 -4.06 5.25 5.62
C VAL A 46 -5.33 5.45 6.45
N SER A 47 -6.24 6.32 5.99
CA SER A 47 -7.58 6.47 6.58
C SER A 47 -8.55 5.42 6.01
N PRO A 48 -9.62 5.05 6.74
CA PRO A 48 -10.65 4.16 6.19
C PRO A 48 -11.23 4.66 4.86
N GLU A 49 -11.41 5.97 4.73
CA GLU A 49 -11.94 6.61 3.52
C GLU A 49 -10.98 6.47 2.33
N ASP A 50 -9.67 6.56 2.58
CA ASP A 50 -8.65 6.38 1.53
C ASP A 50 -8.55 4.93 1.05
N ILE A 51 -8.87 3.95 1.90
CA ILE A 51 -8.90 2.53 1.50
C ILE A 51 -9.93 2.34 0.40
N ILE A 52 -11.16 2.81 0.61
CA ILE A 52 -12.27 2.67 -0.34
C ILE A 52 -11.90 3.33 -1.68
N ARG A 53 -11.40 4.57 -1.64
CA ARG A 53 -10.97 5.30 -2.84
C ARG A 53 -9.83 4.60 -3.58
N CYS A 54 -8.88 4.02 -2.85
CA CYS A 54 -7.76 3.31 -3.43
C CYS A 54 -8.23 2.02 -4.13
N GLU A 55 -9.15 1.28 -3.51
CA GLU A 55 -9.73 0.05 -4.08
C GLU A 55 -10.52 0.34 -5.37
N GLU A 56 -11.37 1.38 -5.36
CA GLU A 56 -12.10 1.82 -6.56
C GLU A 56 -11.16 2.23 -7.69
N LYS A 57 -10.14 3.05 -7.38
CA LYS A 57 -9.14 3.48 -8.36
C LYS A 57 -8.36 2.30 -8.93
N PHE A 58 -7.98 1.33 -8.08
CA PHE A 58 -7.27 0.14 -8.51
C PHE A 58 -8.14 -0.77 -9.39
N ALA A 59 -9.43 -0.95 -9.06
CA ALA A 59 -10.35 -1.74 -9.86
C ALA A 59 -10.49 -1.17 -11.28
N ASN A 60 -10.69 0.14 -11.39
CA ASN A 60 -10.77 0.83 -12.69
C ASN A 60 -9.47 0.71 -13.49
N ALA A 61 -8.33 0.98 -12.85
CA ALA A 61 -7.02 0.88 -13.51
C ALA A 61 -6.70 -0.55 -13.94
N LYS A 62 -7.08 -1.56 -13.15
CA LYS A 62 -6.89 -2.97 -13.49
C LYS A 62 -7.74 -3.38 -14.69
N ALA A 63 -8.99 -2.93 -14.77
CA ALA A 63 -9.85 -3.20 -15.93
C ALA A 63 -9.25 -2.63 -17.22
N VAL A 64 -8.77 -1.38 -17.16
CA VAL A 64 -8.05 -0.73 -18.25
C VAL A 64 -6.79 -1.53 -18.62
N ASN A 65 -5.95 -1.87 -17.65
CA ASN A 65 -4.72 -2.61 -17.88
C ASN A 65 -4.95 -3.98 -18.52
N ILE A 66 -6.01 -4.70 -18.12
CA ILE A 66 -6.40 -5.97 -18.74
C ILE A 66 -6.80 -5.76 -20.20
N PHE A 67 -7.54 -4.68 -20.51
CA PHE A 67 -7.97 -4.40 -21.87
C PHE A 67 -6.81 -4.06 -22.82
N TYR A 68 -5.78 -3.35 -22.34
CA TYR A 68 -4.64 -2.93 -23.18
C TYR A 68 -3.52 -3.96 -23.30
N ILE A 69 -3.49 -4.98 -22.43
CA ILE A 69 -2.45 -6.02 -22.41
C ILE A 69 -2.92 -7.34 -23.04
N LEU A 70 -4.22 -7.48 -23.31
CA LEU A 70 -4.79 -8.50 -24.20
C LEU A 70 -4.78 -8.00 -25.65
#